data_AF-A0A9X2YQG2-F1
#
_entry.id   AF-A0A9X2YQG2-F1
#
_cell.length_a   1.000
_cell.length_b   1.000
_cell.length_c   1.000
_cell.angle_alpha   90.00
_cell.angle_beta   90.00
_cell.angle_gamma   90.00
#
_symmetry.space_group_name_H-M   'P 1'
#
loop_
_entity.id
_entity.type
_entity.pdbx_description
1 polymer ?
#
loop_
_entity_poly.entity_id
_entity_poly.type
_entity_poly.pdbx_seq_one_letter_code
_entity_poly.pdbx_strand_id
1 'polypeptide(L)'
;MIDLELDELRSWFGFGVAGNFAGHLEQAGEAVDFVNVTSEGVAPKGIFPWYAPGSDGFLNEFPLSHDSIVLPTSDTPLNLQIEPEVGLACRVKWNGDTVASLEPFALGAFNDCSIRRPGAPKISHKKNWGPASKGVAAQFFDISDLTPDGPTATLRLVCYLRDGDGKEHEYGVDSPLLGYSYYGEVLLDWVVERLANQKGSADTPLENVGALMVASGHPEHVLIGIGATRYTELGESTFLQAGDQAIVRVYDTESDTMSELRQTVSSR
;
A
#
# COMPACT_ATOMS: atom_id res chain seq x y z
N MET A 1 -12.59 0.86 -16.68
CA MET A 1 -11.92 1.75 -15.71
C MET A 1 -12.99 2.39 -14.84
N ILE A 2 -12.68 2.59 -13.56
CA ILE A 2 -13.52 3.24 -12.55
C ILE A 2 -12.73 4.42 -12.01
N ASP A 3 -13.38 5.57 -11.84
CA ASP A 3 -12.78 6.72 -11.17
C ASP A 3 -12.99 6.59 -9.65
N LEU A 4 -11.93 6.80 -8.87
CA LEU A 4 -11.97 6.81 -7.41
C LEU A 4 -11.77 8.24 -6.91
N GLU A 5 -12.84 8.83 -6.38
CA GLU A 5 -12.82 10.17 -5.83
C GLU A 5 -12.27 10.18 -4.40
N LEU A 6 -11.34 11.10 -4.09
CA LEU A 6 -10.77 11.21 -2.73
C LEU A 6 -11.84 11.39 -1.66
N ASP A 7 -12.93 12.10 -1.97
CA ASP A 7 -14.02 12.33 -1.01
C ASP A 7 -14.75 11.04 -0.64
N GLU A 8 -14.85 10.08 -1.56
CA GLU A 8 -15.37 8.74 -1.26
C GLU A 8 -14.40 7.96 -0.37
N LEU A 9 -13.11 7.99 -0.71
CA LEU A 9 -12.05 7.28 0.00
C LEU A 9 -11.86 7.74 1.45
N ARG A 10 -12.29 8.96 1.80
CA ARG A 10 -12.32 9.45 3.19
C ARG A 10 -13.21 8.63 4.11
N SER A 11 -14.19 7.91 3.56
CA SER A 11 -15.05 7.01 4.33
C SER A 11 -14.53 5.57 4.40
N TRP A 12 -13.47 5.25 3.65
CA TRP A 12 -12.93 3.90 3.58
C TRP A 12 -11.84 3.69 4.62
N PHE A 13 -11.65 2.44 5.04
CA PHE A 13 -10.52 2.07 5.88
C PHE A 13 -9.33 1.62 5.04
N GLY A 14 -8.13 2.05 5.42
CA GLY A 14 -6.90 1.83 4.67
C GLY A 14 -5.87 0.98 5.41
N PHE A 15 -5.43 -0.12 4.79
CA PHE A 15 -4.36 -0.95 5.34
C PHE A 15 -3.46 -1.55 4.25
N GLY A 16 -2.27 -1.99 4.66
CA GLY A 16 -1.28 -2.61 3.78
C GLY A 16 -0.97 -4.05 4.18
N VAL A 17 -0.42 -4.82 3.24
CA VAL A 17 0.08 -6.18 3.44
C VAL A 17 1.60 -6.16 3.42
N ALA A 18 2.21 -6.41 4.58
CA ALA A 18 3.66 -6.39 4.71
C ALA A 18 4.30 -7.69 4.19
N GLY A 19 5.29 -7.55 3.31
CA GLY A 19 6.13 -8.67 2.86
C GLY A 19 5.46 -9.62 1.86
N ASN A 20 4.49 -9.16 1.08
CA ASN A 20 3.85 -9.97 0.03
C ASN A 20 4.67 -10.10 -1.26
N PHE A 21 5.89 -9.55 -1.30
CA PHE A 21 6.80 -9.70 -2.42
C PHE A 21 8.18 -10.09 -1.90
N ALA A 22 8.73 -11.19 -2.43
CA ALA A 22 9.98 -11.75 -1.93
C ALA A 22 11.15 -10.76 -2.07
N GLY A 23 11.91 -10.58 -0.98
CA GLY A 23 13.11 -9.73 -0.94
C GLY A 23 12.85 -8.24 -0.71
N HIS A 24 11.60 -7.76 -0.76
CA HIS A 24 11.33 -6.32 -0.62
C HIS A 24 11.65 -5.81 0.79
N LEU A 25 11.27 -6.55 1.85
CA LEU A 25 11.49 -6.11 3.24
C LEU A 25 12.99 -5.94 3.55
N GLU A 26 13.84 -6.78 2.97
CA GLU A 26 15.28 -6.69 3.07
C GLU A 26 15.79 -5.42 2.39
N GLN A 27 15.35 -5.13 1.15
CA GLN A 27 15.74 -3.92 0.40
C GLN A 27 15.27 -2.64 1.10
N ALA A 28 14.08 -2.66 1.72
CA ALA A 28 13.54 -1.53 2.48
C ALA A 28 14.21 -1.35 3.86
N GLY A 29 15.08 -2.28 4.28
CA GLY A 29 15.71 -2.26 5.61
C GLY A 29 14.73 -2.53 6.76
N GLU A 30 13.59 -3.18 6.47
CA GLU A 30 12.51 -3.42 7.44
C GLU A 30 12.49 -4.84 7.98
N ALA A 31 13.24 -5.78 7.38
CA ALA A 31 13.26 -7.18 7.79
C ALA A 31 13.56 -7.39 9.29
N VAL A 32 14.38 -6.53 9.88
CA VAL A 32 14.71 -6.51 11.32
C VAL A 32 13.50 -6.26 12.21
N ASP A 33 12.51 -5.51 11.75
CA ASP A 33 11.31 -5.21 12.54
C ASP A 33 10.40 -6.45 12.69
N PHE A 34 10.58 -7.46 11.82
CA PHE A 34 9.73 -8.67 11.76
C PHE A 34 10.36 -9.90 12.39
N VAL A 35 11.49 -9.78 13.11
CA VAL A 35 12.19 -10.94 13.71
C VAL A 35 11.32 -11.77 14.66
N ASN A 36 10.33 -11.15 15.30
CA ASN A 36 9.39 -11.81 16.21
C ASN A 36 8.08 -12.23 15.53
N VAL A 37 7.93 -12.00 14.23
CA VAL A 37 6.72 -12.32 13.46
C VAL A 37 6.90 -13.66 12.76
N THR A 38 6.09 -14.64 13.16
CA THR A 38 6.10 -15.96 12.51
C THR A 38 5.29 -15.92 11.22
N SER A 39 5.87 -16.43 10.13
CA SER A 39 5.20 -16.57 8.82
C SER A 39 5.52 -17.94 8.21
N GLU A 40 4.56 -18.55 7.53
CA GLU A 40 4.75 -19.84 6.86
C GLU A 40 5.28 -19.66 5.43
N GLY A 41 6.45 -20.24 5.12
CA GLY A 41 7.01 -20.22 3.77
C GLY A 41 7.14 -18.80 3.20
N VAL A 42 6.49 -18.56 2.05
CA VAL A 42 6.49 -17.27 1.34
C VAL A 42 5.34 -16.35 1.75
N ALA A 43 4.56 -16.72 2.76
CA ALA A 43 3.42 -15.91 3.21
C ALA A 43 3.86 -14.50 3.63
N PRO A 44 3.00 -13.49 3.43
CA PRO A 44 3.24 -12.17 3.98
C PRO A 44 3.38 -12.22 5.50
N LYS A 45 4.00 -11.18 6.07
CA LYS A 45 4.29 -11.09 7.50
C LYS A 45 3.09 -10.64 8.33
N GLY A 46 2.18 -9.87 7.74
CA GLY A 46 0.99 -9.38 8.43
C GLY A 46 0.38 -8.18 7.74
N ILE A 47 -0.68 -7.63 8.35
CA ILE A 47 -1.37 -6.42 7.88
C ILE A 47 -1.12 -5.25 8.81
N PHE A 48 -1.10 -4.02 8.30
CA PHE A 48 -0.93 -2.82 9.12
C PHE A 48 -1.85 -1.69 8.64
N PRO A 49 -2.42 -0.87 9.53
CA PRO A 49 -3.26 0.24 9.14
C PRO A 49 -2.41 1.41 8.65
N TRP A 50 -2.89 2.12 7.65
CA TRP A 50 -2.37 3.43 7.27
C TRP A 50 -3.44 4.53 7.32
N TYR A 51 -4.72 4.17 7.37
CA TYR A 51 -5.83 5.10 7.59
C TYR A 51 -6.99 4.41 8.31
N ALA A 52 -7.49 5.03 9.37
CA ALA A 52 -8.62 4.56 10.15
C ALA A 52 -9.57 5.75 10.41
N PRO A 53 -10.62 5.94 9.59
CA PRO A 53 -11.53 7.07 9.73
C PRO A 53 -12.27 7.00 11.06
N GLY A 54 -12.33 8.13 11.77
CA GLY A 54 -12.96 8.22 13.09
C GLY A 54 -12.13 7.65 14.24
N SER A 55 -10.92 7.16 13.99
CA SER A 55 -10.01 6.73 15.07
C SER A 55 -9.45 7.92 15.86
N ASP A 56 -9.05 7.66 17.11
CA ASP A 56 -8.29 8.64 17.88
C ASP A 56 -6.82 8.63 17.43
N GLY A 57 -6.27 9.81 17.10
CA GLY A 57 -4.85 9.99 16.79
C GLY A 57 -4.55 10.11 15.29
N PHE A 58 -3.29 9.84 14.92
CA PHE A 58 -2.76 10.20 13.59
C PHE A 58 -3.35 9.38 12.44
N LEU A 59 -3.86 8.17 12.71
CA LEU A 59 -4.47 7.31 11.69
C LEU A 59 -5.79 7.88 11.15
N ASN A 60 -6.41 8.85 11.83
CA ASN A 60 -7.57 9.56 11.32
C ASN A 60 -7.21 10.67 10.32
N GLU A 61 -5.94 11.03 10.18
CA GLU A 61 -5.53 11.99 9.16
C GLU A 61 -5.58 11.33 7.78
N PHE A 62 -6.39 11.86 6.86
CA PHE A 62 -6.56 11.30 5.52
C PHE A 62 -5.28 11.49 4.68
N PRO A 63 -4.59 10.40 4.27
CA PRO A 63 -3.23 10.49 3.75
C PRO A 63 -3.14 10.53 2.22
N LEU A 64 -4.22 10.18 1.51
CA LEU A 64 -4.18 9.92 0.08
C LEU A 64 -4.16 11.20 -0.75
N SER A 65 -3.42 11.15 -1.85
CA SER A 65 -3.41 12.15 -2.92
C SER A 65 -3.29 11.46 -4.28
N HIS A 66 -3.81 12.11 -5.32
CA HIS A 66 -3.61 11.68 -6.70
C HIS A 66 -2.32 12.21 -7.34
N ASP A 67 -1.75 13.28 -6.79
CA ASP A 67 -0.80 14.12 -7.52
C ASP A 67 0.35 14.70 -6.69
N SER A 68 0.35 14.49 -5.38
CA SER A 68 1.35 15.07 -4.48
C SER A 68 1.86 14.08 -3.45
N ILE A 69 3.14 14.25 -3.10
CA ILE A 69 3.73 13.77 -1.85
C ILE A 69 4.18 15.00 -1.09
N VAL A 70 3.62 15.24 0.09
CA VAL A 70 4.05 16.36 0.94
C VAL A 70 5.05 15.83 1.95
N LEU A 71 6.27 16.36 1.91
CA LEU A 71 7.31 15.99 2.86
C LEU A 71 6.90 16.38 4.29
N PRO A 72 7.13 15.50 5.29
CA PRO A 72 6.88 15.84 6.69
C PRO A 72 7.80 16.97 7.16
N THR A 73 7.29 17.86 7.99
CA THR A 73 8.12 18.84 8.70
C THR A 73 9.02 18.10 9.69
N SER A 74 10.33 18.29 9.58
CA SER A 74 11.32 17.62 10.43
C SER A 74 12.58 18.47 10.55
N ASP A 75 13.14 18.53 11.76
CA ASP A 75 14.41 19.20 12.03
C ASP A 75 15.62 18.42 11.48
N THR A 76 15.43 17.14 11.17
CA THR A 76 16.43 16.29 10.51
C THR A 76 15.93 15.80 9.17
N PRO A 77 16.82 15.59 8.17
CA PRO A 77 16.45 14.93 6.93
C PRO A 77 15.76 13.59 7.19
N LEU A 78 14.70 13.32 6.43
CA LEU A 78 13.97 12.06 6.47
C LEU A 78 14.13 11.36 5.13
N ASN A 79 14.42 10.08 5.20
CA ASN A 79 14.60 9.23 4.04
C ASN A 79 13.25 8.67 3.62
N LEU A 80 12.61 9.27 2.60
CA LEU A 80 11.34 8.79 2.05
C LEU A 80 11.60 7.96 0.79
N GLN A 81 10.92 6.83 0.66
CA GLN A 81 10.96 6.00 -0.54
C GLN A 81 9.56 5.80 -1.12
N ILE A 82 9.51 5.70 -2.44
CA ILE A 82 8.33 5.21 -3.16
C ILE A 82 8.17 3.74 -2.80
N GLU A 83 6.97 3.30 -2.46
CA GLU A 83 6.67 1.87 -2.32
C GLU A 83 5.60 1.52 -3.35
N PRO A 84 6.02 1.09 -4.56
CA PRO A 84 5.08 0.84 -5.63
C PRO A 84 4.30 -0.42 -5.35
N GLU A 85 2.98 -0.28 -5.23
CA GLU A 85 2.06 -1.39 -4.99
C GLU A 85 0.85 -1.33 -5.93
N VAL A 86 0.06 -2.40 -5.88
CA VAL A 86 -1.33 -2.38 -6.33
C VAL A 86 -2.22 -2.00 -5.14
N GLY A 87 -3.07 -1.00 -5.34
CA GLY A 87 -4.18 -0.70 -4.46
C GLY A 87 -5.39 -1.52 -4.87
N LEU A 88 -5.95 -2.29 -3.96
CA LEU A 88 -7.12 -3.13 -4.16
C LEU A 88 -8.31 -2.55 -3.40
N ALA A 89 -9.35 -2.15 -4.14
CA ALA A 89 -10.61 -1.70 -3.57
C ALA A 89 -11.53 -2.90 -3.35
N CYS A 90 -11.96 -3.11 -2.10
CA CYS A 90 -12.86 -4.19 -1.73
C CYS A 90 -14.10 -3.66 -1.00
N ARG A 91 -15.24 -4.33 -1.23
CA ARG A 91 -16.39 -4.26 -0.33
C ARG A 91 -16.17 -5.23 0.82
N VAL A 92 -16.56 -4.82 2.02
CA VAL A 92 -16.44 -5.63 3.23
C VAL A 92 -17.78 -6.29 3.54
N LYS A 93 -17.79 -7.61 3.71
CA LYS A 93 -18.94 -8.31 4.28
C LYS A 93 -18.68 -8.61 5.74
N TRP A 94 -19.48 -8.00 6.61
CA TRP A 94 -19.41 -8.18 8.05
C TRP A 94 -20.28 -9.32 8.55
N ASN A 95 -19.83 -9.99 9.61
CA ASN A 95 -20.61 -10.92 10.43
C ASN A 95 -20.44 -10.51 11.91
N GLY A 96 -21.24 -9.53 12.34
CA GLY A 96 -20.99 -8.83 13.61
C GLY A 96 -19.67 -8.07 13.54
N ASP A 97 -18.77 -8.31 14.50
CA ASP A 97 -17.47 -7.63 14.63
C ASP A 97 -16.34 -8.35 13.88
N THR A 98 -16.65 -9.37 13.08
CA THR A 98 -15.67 -10.05 12.22
C THR A 98 -15.98 -9.82 10.75
N VAL A 99 -14.93 -9.68 9.95
CA VAL A 99 -15.06 -9.67 8.48
C VAL A 99 -15.25 -11.12 8.02
N ALA A 100 -16.32 -11.37 7.29
CA ALA A 100 -16.65 -12.67 6.73
C ALA A 100 -16.00 -12.89 5.36
N SER A 101 -15.97 -11.85 4.52
CA SER A 101 -15.31 -11.86 3.22
C SER A 101 -14.96 -10.46 2.73
N LEU A 102 -14.05 -10.40 1.76
CA LEU A 102 -13.70 -9.21 1.01
C LEU A 102 -14.03 -9.44 -0.46
N GLU A 103 -14.81 -8.55 -1.05
CA GLU A 103 -15.22 -8.62 -2.46
C GLU A 103 -14.47 -7.54 -3.25
N PRO A 104 -13.39 -7.89 -3.99
CA PRO A 104 -12.68 -6.92 -4.82
C PRO A 104 -13.60 -6.42 -5.93
N PHE A 105 -13.47 -5.14 -6.28
CA PHE A 105 -14.21 -4.56 -7.41
C PHE A 105 -13.40 -3.60 -8.26
N ALA A 106 -12.24 -3.15 -7.77
CA ALA A 106 -11.32 -2.35 -8.57
C ALA A 106 -9.88 -2.54 -8.10
N LEU A 107 -8.91 -2.39 -9.01
CA LEU A 107 -7.49 -2.28 -8.63
C LEU A 107 -6.75 -1.24 -9.46
N GLY A 108 -5.69 -0.67 -8.93
CA GLY A 108 -4.92 0.37 -9.62
C GLY A 108 -3.58 0.67 -8.98
N ALA A 109 -2.86 1.63 -9.54
CA ALA A 109 -1.56 2.05 -9.02
C ALA A 109 -1.71 2.70 -7.63
N PHE A 110 -0.87 2.25 -6.70
CA PHE A 110 -0.81 2.74 -5.34
C PHE A 110 0.64 2.96 -4.92
N ASN A 111 0.86 4.00 -4.13
CA ASN A 111 2.17 4.28 -3.54
C ASN A 111 2.04 4.28 -2.03
N ASP A 112 2.51 3.20 -1.39
CA ASP A 112 2.56 3.08 0.06
C ASP A 112 3.75 3.84 0.65
N CYS A 113 3.97 5.08 0.18
CA CYS A 113 5.17 5.86 0.46
C CYS A 113 5.52 5.85 1.95
N SER A 114 6.82 5.69 2.22
CA SER A 114 7.30 5.29 3.53
C SER A 114 8.52 6.07 3.95
N ILE A 115 8.51 6.52 5.21
CA ILE A 115 9.68 7.09 5.89
C ILE A 115 10.52 5.94 6.44
N ARG A 116 11.78 5.83 6.01
CA ARG A 116 12.78 4.92 6.61
C ARG A 116 13.21 5.45 7.97
N ARG A 117 12.43 5.08 8.99
CA ARG A 117 12.63 5.45 10.39
C ARG A 117 12.93 4.19 11.23
N PRO A 118 14.21 3.89 11.52
CA PRO A 118 14.57 2.82 12.43
C PRO A 118 13.96 3.01 13.82
N GLY A 119 13.55 1.92 14.45
CA GLY A 119 13.02 1.94 15.82
C GLY A 119 11.61 2.53 15.97
N ALA A 120 10.87 2.72 14.86
CA ALA A 120 9.45 3.04 14.95
C ALA A 120 8.70 1.89 15.68
N PRO A 121 7.82 2.19 16.65
CA PRO A 121 7.16 1.14 17.44
C PRO A 121 6.18 0.31 16.62
N LYS A 122 5.65 0.89 15.54
CA LYS A 122 4.73 0.26 14.59
C LYS A 122 5.04 0.71 13.17
N ILE A 123 4.66 -0.11 12.19
CA ILE A 123 4.80 0.21 10.77
C ILE A 123 4.02 1.48 10.44
N SER A 124 2.79 1.63 10.95
CA SER A 124 1.92 2.78 10.66
C SER A 124 2.58 4.15 10.87
N HIS A 125 3.51 4.27 11.84
CA HIS A 125 4.27 5.49 12.11
C HIS A 125 5.21 5.92 10.99
N LYS A 126 5.52 4.99 10.07
CA LYS A 126 6.31 5.23 8.85
C LYS A 126 5.42 5.59 7.66
N LYS A 127 4.12 5.33 7.76
CA LYS A 127 3.18 5.25 6.63
C LYS A 127 2.25 6.45 6.54
N ASN A 128 1.84 7.03 7.67
CA ASN A 128 0.95 8.19 7.68
C ASN A 128 1.57 9.32 8.52
N TRP A 129 2.08 10.35 7.83
CA TRP A 129 2.61 11.57 8.45
C TRP A 129 1.75 12.80 8.15
N GLY A 130 0.57 12.60 7.58
CA GLY A 130 -0.32 13.69 7.20
C GLY A 130 -0.96 13.51 5.82
N PRO A 131 -1.68 14.54 5.34
CA PRO A 131 -2.21 14.59 3.98
C PRO A 131 -1.10 14.46 2.94
N ALA A 132 -1.41 13.78 1.84
CA ALA A 132 -0.46 13.48 0.77
C ALA A 132 0.81 12.75 1.28
N SER A 133 0.65 11.86 2.27
CA SER A 133 1.69 10.89 2.64
C SER A 133 1.62 9.61 1.81
N LYS A 134 0.50 9.36 1.13
CA LYS A 134 0.28 8.19 0.28
C LYS A 134 -0.34 8.58 -1.05
N GLY A 135 -0.17 7.71 -2.04
CA GLY A 135 -0.68 7.93 -3.38
C GLY A 135 -1.67 6.89 -3.82
N VAL A 136 -2.73 7.34 -4.48
CA VAL A 136 -3.72 6.48 -5.14
C VAL A 136 -4.03 7.03 -6.52
N ALA A 137 -3.97 6.20 -7.56
CA ALA A 137 -4.37 6.64 -8.90
C ALA A 137 -5.85 7.05 -8.91
N ALA A 138 -6.19 8.06 -9.71
CA ALA A 138 -7.58 8.49 -9.87
C ALA A 138 -8.41 7.45 -10.64
N GLN A 139 -7.78 6.63 -11.50
CA GLN A 139 -8.46 5.64 -12.32
C GLN A 139 -7.97 4.23 -12.00
N PHE A 140 -8.90 3.34 -11.70
CA PHE A 140 -8.65 1.93 -11.42
C PHE A 140 -9.23 1.05 -12.53
N PHE A 141 -8.67 -0.14 -12.71
CA PHE A 141 -9.28 -1.20 -13.50
C PHE A 141 -10.56 -1.68 -12.80
N ASP A 142 -11.62 -1.85 -13.57
CA ASP A 142 -12.85 -2.52 -13.11
C ASP A 142 -12.58 -4.03 -13.15
N ILE A 143 -12.72 -4.71 -12.01
CA ILE A 143 -12.43 -6.14 -11.89
C ILE A 143 -13.55 -6.83 -11.10
N SER A 144 -13.78 -8.11 -11.39
CA SER A 144 -14.74 -8.94 -10.64
C SER A 144 -14.10 -9.77 -9.54
N ASP A 145 -12.82 -10.09 -9.69
CA ASP A 145 -12.06 -11.02 -8.86
C ASP A 145 -10.56 -10.88 -9.13
N LEU A 146 -9.76 -11.70 -8.44
CA LEU A 146 -8.31 -11.79 -8.58
C LEU A 146 -7.86 -13.18 -9.05
N THR A 147 -8.73 -13.92 -9.75
CA THR A 147 -8.37 -15.26 -10.23
C THR A 147 -7.16 -15.19 -11.16
N PRO A 148 -6.18 -16.13 -11.06
CA PRO A 148 -4.93 -16.02 -11.81
C PRO A 148 -5.08 -15.99 -13.33
N ASP A 149 -6.13 -16.61 -13.87
CA ASP A 149 -6.52 -16.62 -15.28
C ASP A 149 -7.64 -15.63 -15.61
N GLY A 150 -8.01 -14.78 -14.66
CA GLY A 150 -9.09 -13.82 -14.75
C GLY A 150 -8.66 -12.43 -15.23
N PRO A 151 -9.42 -11.38 -14.85
CA PRO A 151 -9.30 -10.05 -15.46
C PRO A 151 -7.96 -9.34 -15.17
N THR A 152 -7.16 -9.85 -14.25
CA THR A 152 -5.87 -9.25 -13.86
C THR A 152 -4.65 -10.02 -14.36
N ALA A 153 -4.85 -11.10 -15.12
CA ALA A 153 -3.80 -12.06 -15.47
C ALA A 153 -2.65 -11.43 -16.29
N THR A 154 -2.96 -10.42 -17.09
CA THR A 154 -2.05 -9.72 -18.01
C THR A 154 -1.52 -8.41 -17.43
N LEU A 155 -1.91 -8.07 -16.20
CA LEU A 155 -1.53 -6.81 -15.59
C LEU A 155 -0.12 -6.88 -14.99
N ARG A 156 0.58 -5.75 -15.10
CA ARG A 156 1.93 -5.55 -14.58
C ARG A 156 2.05 -4.24 -13.82
N LEU A 157 2.95 -4.19 -12.85
CA LEU A 157 3.28 -3.02 -12.05
C LEU A 157 4.71 -2.56 -12.37
N VAL A 158 4.87 -1.27 -12.65
CA VAL A 158 6.17 -0.62 -12.85
C VAL A 158 6.24 0.71 -12.11
N CYS A 159 7.45 1.12 -11.73
CA CYS A 159 7.69 2.34 -10.98
C CYS A 159 8.89 3.11 -11.51
N TYR A 160 8.72 4.42 -11.65
CA TYR A 160 9.76 5.35 -12.07
C TYR A 160 9.90 6.50 -11.08
N LEU A 161 11.12 7.03 -11.01
CA LEU A 161 11.42 8.31 -10.39
C LEU A 161 11.80 9.28 -11.50
N ARG A 162 11.12 10.42 -11.57
CA ARG A 162 11.57 11.55 -12.38
C ARG A 162 12.23 12.57 -11.46
N ASP A 163 13.51 12.82 -11.67
CA ASP A 163 14.27 13.76 -10.84
C ASP A 163 13.94 15.23 -11.16
N GLY A 164 14.46 16.15 -10.34
CA GLY A 164 14.30 17.60 -10.53
C GLY A 164 14.86 18.16 -11.85
N ASP A 165 15.74 17.44 -12.54
CA ASP A 165 16.23 17.78 -13.88
C ASP A 165 15.30 17.24 -14.99
N GLY A 166 14.23 16.53 -14.60
CA GLY A 166 13.21 16.00 -15.48
C GLY A 166 13.57 14.66 -16.11
N LYS A 167 14.67 14.01 -15.70
CA LYS A 167 15.10 12.70 -16.20
C LYS A 167 14.36 11.59 -15.45
N GLU A 168 13.83 10.63 -16.21
CA GLU A 168 13.13 9.46 -15.67
C GLU A 168 14.11 8.29 -15.46
N HIS A 169 13.99 7.61 -14.33
CA HIS A 169 14.80 6.47 -13.92
C HIS A 169 13.89 5.33 -13.46
N GLU A 170 14.20 4.10 -13.83
CA GLU A 170 13.55 2.92 -13.28
C GLU A 170 13.83 2.82 -11.77
N TYR A 171 12.76 2.84 -10.97
CA TYR A 171 12.84 2.83 -9.51
C TYR A 171 12.39 1.48 -8.94
N GLY A 172 11.35 0.87 -9.53
CA GLY A 172 10.90 -0.48 -9.20
C GLY A 172 11.04 -1.43 -10.39
N VAL A 173 11.26 -2.70 -10.09
CA VAL A 173 11.35 -3.76 -11.10
C VAL A 173 9.96 -4.01 -11.69
N ASP A 174 9.85 -3.94 -13.01
CA ASP A 174 8.62 -4.28 -13.73
C ASP A 174 8.21 -5.73 -13.43
N SER A 175 7.07 -5.89 -12.76
CA SER A 175 6.63 -7.15 -12.16
C SER A 175 5.21 -7.51 -12.59
N PRO A 176 4.95 -8.77 -13.00
CA PRO A 176 3.58 -9.23 -13.18
C PRO A 176 2.85 -9.26 -11.84
N LEU A 177 1.55 -8.94 -11.82
CA LEU A 177 0.74 -9.01 -10.60
C LEU A 177 0.70 -10.44 -10.04
N LEU A 178 0.67 -11.45 -10.90
CA LEU A 178 0.77 -12.86 -10.50
C LEU A 178 2.11 -13.23 -9.84
N GLY A 179 3.09 -12.32 -9.80
CA GLY A 179 4.36 -12.47 -9.11
C GLY A 179 4.31 -12.19 -7.60
N TYR A 180 3.19 -11.69 -7.07
CA TYR A 180 2.98 -11.58 -5.63
C TYR A 180 3.02 -12.96 -4.96
N SER A 181 3.58 -13.04 -3.75
CA SER A 181 3.68 -14.30 -3.01
C SER A 181 2.29 -14.90 -2.74
N TYR A 182 1.37 -14.07 -2.26
CA TYR A 182 -0.05 -14.39 -2.09
C TYR A 182 -0.85 -13.48 -3.03
N TYR A 183 -1.68 -14.10 -3.87
CA TYR A 183 -2.55 -13.44 -4.83
C TYR A 183 -3.88 -14.22 -4.97
N GLY A 184 -4.91 -13.62 -5.55
CA GLY A 184 -6.19 -14.28 -5.72
C GLY A 184 -6.91 -14.58 -4.41
N GLU A 185 -7.69 -15.67 -4.39
CA GLU A 185 -8.41 -16.15 -3.21
C GLU A 185 -7.46 -16.39 -2.02
N VAL A 186 -6.24 -16.88 -2.29
CA VAL A 186 -5.22 -17.12 -1.25
C VAL A 186 -4.88 -15.84 -0.48
N LEU A 187 -4.77 -14.69 -1.18
CA LEU A 187 -4.54 -13.40 -0.53
C LEU A 187 -5.77 -12.95 0.26
N LEU A 188 -6.96 -13.01 -0.34
CA LEU A 188 -8.20 -12.53 0.29
C LEU A 188 -8.54 -13.32 1.55
N ASP A 189 -8.46 -14.65 1.50
CA ASP A 189 -8.68 -15.54 2.64
C ASP A 189 -7.65 -15.30 3.75
N TRP A 190 -6.38 -15.11 3.37
CA TRP A 190 -5.33 -14.79 4.32
C TRP A 190 -5.56 -13.42 5.00
N VAL A 191 -6.01 -12.40 4.26
CA VAL A 191 -6.34 -11.09 4.84
C VAL A 191 -7.51 -11.22 5.81
N VAL A 192 -8.58 -11.95 5.45
CA VAL A 192 -9.74 -12.19 6.33
C VAL A 192 -9.31 -12.92 7.61
N GLU A 193 -8.46 -13.93 7.51
CA GLU A 193 -7.90 -14.64 8.65
C GLU A 193 -7.07 -13.70 9.55
N ARG A 194 -6.25 -12.82 8.96
CA ARG A 194 -5.47 -11.82 9.71
C ARG A 194 -6.36 -10.79 10.38
N LEU A 195 -7.44 -10.34 9.74
CA LEU A 195 -8.40 -9.42 10.36
C LEU A 195 -9.06 -10.06 11.59
N ALA A 196 -9.35 -11.35 11.57
CA ALA A 196 -9.90 -12.06 12.72
C ALA A 196 -8.86 -12.29 13.84
N ASN A 197 -7.64 -12.69 13.48
CA ASN A 197 -6.70 -13.30 14.43
C ASN A 197 -5.43 -12.49 14.71
N GLN A 198 -5.00 -11.59 13.82
CA GLN A 198 -3.82 -10.77 14.07
C GLN A 198 -4.09 -9.78 15.21
N LYS A 199 -3.26 -9.84 16.25
CA LYS A 199 -3.30 -8.91 17.39
C LYS A 199 -2.01 -8.10 17.43
N GLY A 200 -2.11 -6.86 17.89
CA GLY A 200 -0.96 -6.03 18.20
C GLY A 200 -0.46 -6.29 19.62
N SER A 201 0.84 -6.10 19.83
CA SER A 201 1.48 -6.04 21.16
C SER A 201 2.68 -5.06 21.10
N ALA A 202 3.36 -4.81 22.21
CA ALA A 202 4.58 -3.99 22.18
C ALA A 202 5.74 -4.66 21.40
N ASP A 203 5.70 -5.98 21.22
CA ASP A 203 6.82 -6.78 20.68
C ASP A 203 6.71 -7.07 19.18
N THR A 204 5.67 -6.55 18.52
CA THR A 204 5.41 -6.69 17.08
C THR A 204 5.24 -5.32 16.44
N PRO A 205 5.70 -5.11 15.20
CA PRO A 205 5.49 -3.85 14.50
C PRO A 205 4.04 -3.70 13.98
N LEU A 206 3.19 -4.72 14.18
CA LEU A 206 1.83 -4.81 13.65
C LEU A 206 0.76 -4.41 14.68
N GLU A 207 -0.37 -3.91 14.19
CA GLU A 207 -1.56 -3.56 14.94
C GLU A 207 -2.67 -4.62 14.81
N ASN A 208 -3.67 -4.52 15.68
CA ASN A 208 -4.91 -5.27 15.56
C ASN A 208 -5.85 -4.56 14.57
N VAL A 209 -5.60 -4.76 13.26
CA VAL A 209 -6.33 -4.08 12.19
C VAL A 209 -7.84 -4.36 12.23
N GLY A 210 -8.24 -5.61 12.52
CA GLY A 210 -9.67 -5.95 12.62
C GLY A 210 -10.39 -5.18 13.73
N ALA A 211 -9.77 -5.04 14.91
CA ALA A 211 -10.34 -4.22 15.98
C ALA A 211 -10.40 -2.72 15.62
N LEU A 212 -9.41 -2.21 14.87
CA LEU A 212 -9.44 -0.83 14.39
C LEU A 212 -10.57 -0.61 13.36
N MET A 213 -10.84 -1.58 12.48
CA MET A 213 -11.97 -1.50 11.56
C MET A 213 -13.31 -1.49 12.30
N VAL A 214 -13.47 -2.32 13.34
CA VAL A 214 -14.67 -2.28 14.21
C VAL A 214 -14.80 -0.93 14.91
N ALA A 215 -13.70 -0.40 15.47
CA ALA A 215 -13.69 0.91 16.12
C ALA A 215 -13.97 2.07 15.15
N SER A 216 -13.71 1.87 13.84
CA SER A 216 -14.02 2.82 12.77
C SER A 216 -15.47 2.71 12.27
N GLY A 217 -16.32 1.95 12.98
CA GLY A 217 -17.75 1.85 12.68
C GLY A 217 -18.09 0.88 11.55
N HIS A 218 -17.36 -0.23 11.43
CA HIS A 218 -17.62 -1.30 10.45
C HIS A 218 -17.67 -0.79 9.00
N PRO A 219 -16.56 -0.22 8.48
CA PRO A 219 -16.52 0.36 7.15
C PRO A 219 -16.99 -0.63 6.07
N GLU A 220 -17.82 -0.15 5.15
CA GLU A 220 -18.34 -0.95 4.03
C GLU A 220 -17.30 -1.19 2.93
N HIS A 221 -16.25 -0.36 2.91
CA HIS A 221 -15.20 -0.39 1.90
C HIS A 221 -13.81 -0.28 2.52
N VAL A 222 -12.85 -0.93 1.88
CA VAL A 222 -11.43 -0.84 2.22
C VAL A 222 -10.59 -0.60 0.97
N LEU A 223 -9.49 0.13 1.15
CA LEU A 223 -8.40 0.18 0.19
C LEU A 223 -7.20 -0.57 0.77
N ILE A 224 -6.73 -1.58 0.06
CA ILE A 224 -5.65 -2.47 0.50
C ILE A 224 -4.44 -2.25 -0.39
N GLY A 225 -3.32 -1.80 0.18
CA GLY A 225 -2.02 -1.91 -0.48
C GLY A 225 -1.53 -3.35 -0.35
N ILE A 226 -1.46 -4.09 -1.46
CA ILE A 226 -1.18 -5.55 -1.38
C ILE A 226 0.31 -5.90 -1.27
N GLY A 227 1.17 -4.89 -1.07
CA GLY A 227 2.61 -5.04 -0.88
C GLY A 227 3.43 -4.46 -2.02
N ALA A 228 4.57 -3.87 -1.67
CA ALA A 228 5.47 -3.25 -2.62
C ALA A 228 6.31 -4.25 -3.40
N THR A 229 6.50 -3.99 -4.70
CA THR A 229 7.41 -4.78 -5.55
C THR A 229 8.85 -4.37 -5.31
N ARG A 230 9.79 -5.17 -5.83
CA ARG A 230 11.23 -4.95 -5.60
C ARG A 230 11.73 -3.65 -6.21
N TYR A 231 12.69 -3.04 -5.53
CA TYR A 231 13.45 -1.92 -6.11
C TYR A 231 14.45 -2.37 -7.15
N THR A 232 14.77 -1.48 -8.08
CA THR A 232 16.04 -1.50 -8.80
C THR A 232 17.19 -1.13 -7.85
N GLU A 233 18.45 -1.31 -8.25
CA GLU A 233 19.61 -0.85 -7.45
C GLU A 233 19.53 0.66 -7.15
N LEU A 234 19.01 1.44 -8.10
CA LEU A 234 18.76 2.87 -7.93
C LEU A 234 17.66 3.10 -6.90
N GLY A 235 16.50 2.44 -7.02
CA GLY A 235 15.39 2.62 -6.10
C GLY A 235 15.75 2.30 -4.66
N GLU A 236 16.52 1.22 -4.45
CA GLU A 236 16.97 0.78 -3.12
C GLU A 236 17.84 1.82 -2.41
N SER A 237 18.60 2.62 -3.18
CA SER A 237 19.58 3.58 -2.67
C SER A 237 19.16 5.05 -2.81
N THR A 238 17.97 5.34 -3.37
CA THR A 238 17.52 6.70 -3.67
C THR A 238 16.31 7.10 -2.82
N PHE A 239 16.40 8.27 -2.18
CA PHE A 239 15.33 8.88 -1.40
C PHE A 239 14.74 10.10 -2.11
N LEU A 240 13.44 10.31 -1.92
CA LEU A 240 12.70 11.40 -2.53
C LEU A 240 13.18 12.77 -2.05
N GLN A 241 13.30 13.71 -2.99
CA GLN A 241 13.63 15.11 -2.77
C GLN A 241 12.50 16.01 -3.28
N ALA A 242 12.42 17.23 -2.74
CA ALA A 242 11.47 18.21 -3.25
C ALA A 242 11.75 18.50 -4.74
N GLY A 243 10.70 18.45 -5.57
CA GLY A 243 10.80 18.58 -7.03
C GLY A 243 10.79 17.26 -7.79
N ASP A 244 11.06 16.13 -7.13
CA ASP A 244 10.95 14.81 -7.76
C ASP A 244 9.49 14.47 -8.10
N GLN A 245 9.28 13.56 -9.07
CA GLN A 245 8.01 12.88 -9.26
C GLN A 245 8.13 11.38 -9.06
N ALA A 246 7.30 10.85 -8.17
CA ALA A 246 7.07 9.41 -8.02
C ALA A 246 5.99 8.97 -9.02
N ILE A 247 6.30 7.98 -9.86
CA ILE A 247 5.39 7.50 -10.90
C ILE A 247 5.19 6.00 -10.70
N VAL A 248 3.95 5.59 -10.39
CA VAL A 248 3.57 4.18 -10.27
C VAL A 248 2.52 3.88 -11.33
N ARG A 249 2.69 2.77 -12.05
CA ARG A 249 1.78 2.37 -13.13
C ARG A 249 1.40 0.90 -13.00
N VAL A 250 0.09 0.64 -13.04
CA VAL A 250 -0.44 -0.69 -13.36
C VAL A 250 -0.92 -0.65 -14.81
N TYR A 251 -0.41 -1.52 -15.65
CA TYR A 251 -0.75 -1.54 -17.07
C TYR A 251 -1.06 -2.96 -17.54
N ASP A 252 -1.90 -3.05 -18.57
CA ASP A 252 -2.24 -4.30 -19.23
C ASP A 252 -1.26 -4.58 -20.37
N THR A 253 -0.76 -5.81 -20.50
CA THR A 253 0.10 -6.18 -21.64
C THR A 253 -0.66 -6.50 -22.91
N GLU A 254 -1.98 -6.70 -22.83
CA GLU A 254 -2.83 -7.06 -23.97
C GLU A 254 -3.67 -5.88 -24.50
N SER A 255 -3.61 -4.72 -23.84
CA SER A 255 -4.28 -3.49 -24.27
C SER A 255 -3.46 -2.24 -23.91
N ASP A 256 -3.89 -1.06 -24.39
CA ASP A 256 -3.28 0.24 -24.02
C ASP A 256 -3.78 0.77 -22.66
N THR A 257 -4.53 -0.03 -21.90
CA THR A 257 -5.16 0.40 -20.65
C THR A 257 -4.13 0.48 -19.53
N MET A 258 -4.11 1.58 -18.79
CA MET A 258 -3.27 1.73 -17.60
C MET A 258 -3.93 2.58 -16.51
N SER A 259 -3.60 2.27 -15.27
CA SER A 259 -3.80 3.10 -14.08
C SER A 259 -2.45 3.75 -13.75
N GLU A 260 -2.36 5.07 -13.88
CA GLU A 260 -1.14 5.84 -13.57
C GLU A 260 -1.37 6.74 -12.35
N LEU A 261 -0.42 6.68 -11.43
CA LEU A 261 -0.26 7.59 -10.31
C LEU A 261 1.02 8.38 -10.51
N ARG A 262 0.92 9.72 -10.56
CA ARG A 262 2.07 10.61 -10.71
C ARG A 262 2.04 11.67 -9.62
N GLN A 263 2.89 11.51 -8.62
CA GLN A 263 2.94 12.42 -7.49
C GLN A 263 4.17 13.31 -7.52
N THR A 264 3.98 14.62 -7.44
CA THR A 264 5.07 15.59 -7.30
C THR A 264 5.41 15.77 -5.83
N VAL A 265 6.69 15.64 -5.50
CA VAL A 265 7.19 15.82 -4.14
C VAL A 265 7.33 17.31 -3.84
N SER A 266 6.70 17.76 -2.78
CA SER A 266 6.74 19.16 -2.33
C SER A 266 7.16 19.25 -0.88
N SER A 267 7.92 20.30 -0.54
CA SER A 267 8.10 20.71 0.84
C SER A 267 6.80 21.30 1.37
N ARG A 268 6.52 21.07 2.66
CA ARG A 268 5.42 21.73 3.36
C ARG A 268 5.69 23.21 3.61
#